data_AF-A0A7K3AS90-F1
#
_entry.id   AF-A0A7K3AS90-F1
#
_cell.length_a   1.000
_cell.length_b   1.000
_cell.length_c   1.000
_cell.angle_alpha   90.00
_cell.angle_beta   90.00
_cell.angle_gamma   90.00
#
_symmetry.space_group_name_H-M   'P 1'
#
loop_
_entity.id
_entity.type
_entity.pdbx_description
1 polymer ?
#
loop_
_entity_poly.entity_id
_entity_poly.type
_entity_poly.pdbx_seq_one_letter_code
_entity_poly.pdbx_strand_id
1 'polypeptide(L)'
;MAWISVLASVLLLYAVCSSETQQVIGRGDLVGAWKNADGDLLRFYADHEVKADALAETGSGGRECEGRGVGDWSFYFATDDSGELLMTSDEASEGSLISVRLPGNDEGECQVDLSVIDGGRSLCVADLDNVCATGARFTRQ
;
A
#
# COMPACT_ATOMS: atom_id res chain seq x y z
N MET A 1 -27.30 -17.86 -57.46
CA MET A 1 -27.60 -17.43 -56.08
C MET A 1 -27.01 -18.45 -55.12
N ALA A 2 -25.87 -18.12 -54.51
CA ALA A 2 -25.38 -18.74 -53.28
C ALA A 2 -24.37 -17.75 -52.66
N TRP A 3 -24.94 -16.82 -51.91
CA TRP A 3 -24.38 -16.06 -50.78
C TRP A 3 -23.84 -17.05 -49.71
N ILE A 4 -22.93 -16.79 -48.75
CA ILE A 4 -22.35 -15.62 -48.07
C ILE A 4 -21.16 -16.20 -47.26
N SER A 5 -19.96 -15.62 -47.38
CA SER A 5 -19.22 -14.84 -46.38
C SER A 5 -18.56 -15.60 -45.21
N VAL A 6 -17.22 -15.47 -45.24
CA VAL A 6 -16.18 -15.58 -44.21
C VAL A 6 -16.64 -15.24 -42.79
N LEU A 7 -16.51 -16.18 -41.86
CA LEU A 7 -16.53 -15.92 -40.41
C LEU A 7 -15.09 -15.70 -39.93
N ALA A 8 -14.70 -14.44 -39.80
CA ALA A 8 -13.47 -14.03 -39.12
C ALA A 8 -13.76 -13.92 -37.62
N SER A 9 -13.24 -14.86 -36.85
CA SER A 9 -13.31 -14.85 -35.38
C SER A 9 -12.39 -13.78 -34.83
N VAL A 10 -12.93 -12.60 -34.51
CA VAL A 10 -12.21 -11.56 -33.76
C VAL A 10 -12.15 -11.99 -32.29
N LEU A 11 -11.04 -12.60 -31.90
CA LEU A 11 -10.69 -12.81 -30.48
C LEU A 11 -10.37 -11.45 -29.87
N LEU A 12 -11.37 -10.81 -29.26
CA LEU A 12 -11.22 -9.65 -28.40
C LEU A 12 -10.47 -10.07 -27.14
N LEU A 13 -9.14 -9.96 -27.17
CA LEU A 13 -8.31 -9.92 -25.97
C LEU A 13 -8.63 -8.63 -25.23
N TYR A 14 -9.57 -8.69 -24.27
CA TYR A 14 -9.67 -7.67 -23.24
C TYR A 14 -8.40 -7.78 -22.39
N ALA A 15 -7.39 -6.98 -22.73
CA ALA A 15 -6.39 -6.58 -21.76
C ALA A 15 -7.14 -5.78 -20.68
N VAL A 16 -7.55 -6.46 -19.62
CA VAL A 16 -7.99 -5.78 -18.40
C VAL A 16 -6.74 -5.08 -17.88
N CYS A 17 -6.61 -3.79 -18.18
CA CYS A 17 -5.81 -2.88 -17.36
C CYS A 17 -6.42 -2.95 -15.97
N SER A 18 -5.93 -3.87 -15.14
CA SER A 18 -6.26 -3.90 -13.73
C SER A 18 -5.50 -2.74 -13.10
N SER A 19 -6.06 -1.53 -13.15
CA SER A 19 -5.56 -0.41 -12.38
C SER A 19 -5.87 -0.69 -10.91
N GLU A 20 -4.84 -1.01 -10.13
CA GLU A 20 -4.97 -1.10 -8.67
C GLU A 20 -5.56 0.21 -8.15
N THR A 21 -6.63 0.11 -7.37
CA THR A 21 -7.39 1.27 -6.89
C THR A 21 -7.28 1.31 -5.38
N GLN A 22 -6.81 2.44 -4.85
CA GLN A 22 -6.78 2.68 -3.42
C GLN A 22 -8.17 2.54 -2.79
N GLN A 23 -8.20 2.02 -1.56
CA GLN A 23 -9.42 1.79 -0.79
C GLN A 23 -9.28 2.44 0.57
N VAL A 24 -10.37 2.98 1.12
CA VAL A 24 -10.35 3.50 2.49
C VAL A 24 -10.48 2.34 3.48
N ILE A 25 -9.63 2.32 4.50
CA ILE A 25 -9.72 1.40 5.65
C ILE A 25 -9.81 2.21 6.94
N GLY A 26 -10.63 1.73 7.88
CA GLY A 26 -10.68 2.28 9.23
C GLY A 26 -9.55 1.75 10.11
N ARG A 27 -9.16 2.51 11.13
CA ARG A 27 -8.15 2.14 12.14
C ARG A 27 -8.38 0.74 12.71
N GLY A 28 -9.62 0.41 13.08
CA GLY A 28 -9.96 -0.89 13.67
C GLY A 28 -9.70 -2.07 12.73
N ASP A 29 -9.87 -1.88 11.43
CA ASP A 29 -9.65 -2.92 10.42
C ASP A 29 -8.16 -3.04 10.07
N LEU A 30 -7.40 -1.94 10.13
CA LEU A 30 -5.96 -1.92 9.94
C LEU A 30 -5.21 -2.63 11.08
N VAL A 31 -5.64 -2.46 12.33
CA VAL A 31 -5.00 -3.10 13.50
C VAL A 31 -4.96 -4.62 13.33
N GLY A 32 -3.79 -5.19 13.57
CA GLY A 32 -3.53 -6.61 13.36
C GLY A 32 -2.20 -6.87 12.66
N ALA A 33 -1.99 -8.13 12.29
CA ALA A 33 -0.79 -8.58 11.61
C ALA A 33 -1.02 -8.71 10.10
N TRP A 34 -0.04 -8.29 9.32
CA TRP A 34 -0.03 -8.24 7.87
C TRP A 34 1.26 -8.85 7.38
N LYS A 35 1.17 -9.85 6.52
CA LYS A 35 2.33 -10.64 6.08
C LYS A 35 2.42 -10.69 4.56
N ASN A 36 3.62 -10.55 4.02
CA ASN A 36 3.86 -10.75 2.59
C ASN A 36 4.24 -12.20 2.26
N ALA A 37 4.43 -12.48 0.97
CA ALA A 37 4.79 -13.81 0.48
C ALA A 37 6.20 -14.26 0.92
N ASP A 38 7.12 -13.30 1.12
CA ASP A 38 8.51 -13.55 1.51
C ASP A 38 8.67 -13.83 3.01
N GLY A 39 7.62 -13.55 3.80
CA GLY A 39 7.59 -13.83 5.22
C GLY A 39 7.65 -12.60 6.12
N ASP A 40 7.88 -11.42 5.53
CA ASP A 40 7.94 -10.14 6.22
C ASP A 40 6.60 -9.85 6.91
N LEU A 41 6.69 -9.29 8.12
CA LEU A 41 5.55 -9.07 8.99
C LEU A 41 5.51 -7.62 9.45
N LEU A 42 4.35 -7.00 9.26
CA LEU A 42 3.94 -5.76 9.90
C LEU A 42 2.84 -6.05 10.90
N ARG A 43 2.94 -5.47 12.10
CA ARG A 43 1.87 -5.50 13.08
C ARG A 43 1.53 -4.09 13.52
N PHE A 44 0.31 -3.65 13.17
CA PHE A 44 -0.24 -2.36 13.55
C PHE A 44 -0.99 -2.47 14.87
N TYR A 45 -0.76 -1.52 15.76
CA TYR A 45 -1.45 -1.38 17.04
C TYR A 45 -2.34 -0.14 17.04
N ALA A 46 -3.35 -0.13 17.91
CA ALA A 46 -4.39 0.91 17.92
C ALA A 46 -3.88 2.28 18.40
N ASP A 47 -2.73 2.29 19.07
CA ASP A 47 -2.04 3.44 19.65
C ASP A 47 -0.97 4.02 18.73
N HIS A 48 -1.11 3.80 17.42
CA HIS A 48 -0.18 4.29 16.39
C HIS A 48 1.21 3.64 16.41
N GLU A 49 1.46 2.64 17.28
CA GLU A 49 2.67 1.82 17.20
C GLU A 49 2.58 0.83 16.03
N VAL A 50 3.70 0.61 15.34
CA VAL A 50 3.88 -0.48 14.37
C VAL A 50 5.15 -1.25 14.66
N LYS A 51 5.08 -2.59 14.55
CA LYS A 51 6.25 -3.46 14.60
C LYS A 51 6.50 -4.08 13.24
N ALA A 52 7.75 -3.99 12.79
CA ALA A 52 8.24 -4.65 11.59
C ALA A 52 9.32 -5.67 11.98
N ASP A 53 9.13 -6.93 11.59
CA ASP A 53 10.18 -7.96 11.77
C ASP A 53 11.24 -7.85 10.66
N ALA A 54 10.78 -7.53 9.45
CA ALA A 54 11.56 -7.15 8.29
C ALA A 54 10.64 -6.39 7.32
N LEU A 55 11.21 -5.41 6.61
CA LEU A 55 10.69 -4.79 5.40
C LEU A 55 11.87 -4.79 4.45
N ALA A 56 11.93 -5.75 3.52
CA ALA A 56 13.09 -5.89 2.64
C ALA A 56 13.14 -4.73 1.62
N GLU A 57 14.17 -3.88 1.67
CA GLU A 57 14.55 -2.85 0.67
C GLU A 57 13.41 -2.02 0.05
N THR A 58 12.26 -1.95 0.73
CA THR A 58 11.08 -1.22 0.29
C THR A 58 11.04 0.09 1.03
N GLY A 59 11.91 1.02 0.66
CA GLY A 59 11.78 2.41 1.04
C GLY A 59 11.11 3.22 -0.05
N SER A 60 10.26 4.15 0.34
CA SER A 60 9.71 5.14 -0.59
C SER A 60 10.81 6.17 -0.92
N GLY A 61 11.00 6.51 -2.20
CA GLY A 61 11.98 7.52 -2.61
C GLY A 61 13.43 7.05 -2.79
N GLY A 62 13.67 5.74 -2.98
CA GLY A 62 14.97 5.22 -3.41
C GLY A 62 16.05 5.08 -2.33
N ARG A 63 15.65 5.15 -1.05
CA ARG A 63 16.50 4.75 0.08
C ARG A 63 16.13 3.33 0.51
N GLU A 64 17.14 2.48 0.66
CA GLU A 64 16.94 1.11 1.15
C GLU A 64 16.51 1.15 2.61
N CYS A 65 15.25 0.84 2.88
CA CYS A 65 14.78 0.60 4.22
C CYS A 65 15.11 -0.84 4.61
N GLU A 66 16.14 -1.07 5.43
CA GLU A 66 16.23 -2.30 6.22
C GLU A 66 15.36 -2.16 7.48
N GLY A 67 14.06 -1.93 7.26
CA GLY A 67 13.13 -1.54 8.31
C GLY A 67 12.82 -2.72 9.24
N ARG A 68 13.40 -2.71 10.44
CA ARG A 68 13.02 -3.63 11.52
C ARG A 68 12.91 -2.86 12.84
N GLY A 69 12.03 -3.33 13.72
CA GLY A 69 11.85 -2.76 15.05
C GLY A 69 10.49 -2.14 15.25
N VAL A 70 10.43 -1.21 16.20
CA VAL A 70 9.22 -0.53 16.64
C VAL A 70 9.26 0.90 16.15
N GLY A 71 8.18 1.36 15.51
CA GLY A 71 8.01 2.74 15.08
C GLY A 71 6.56 3.15 15.11
N ASP A 72 6.21 4.14 14.31
CA ASP A 72 4.90 4.81 14.34
C ASP A 72 4.20 4.72 12.98
N TRP A 73 2.87 4.78 12.99
CA TRP A 73 2.07 4.83 11.78
C TRP A 73 0.93 5.86 11.89
N SER A 74 0.58 6.48 10.76
CA SER A 74 -0.58 7.38 10.67
C SER A 74 -1.20 7.29 9.28
N PHE A 75 -2.50 7.57 9.16
CA PHE A 75 -3.12 7.75 7.84
C PHE A 75 -2.70 9.10 7.24
N TYR A 76 -2.48 9.10 5.93
CA TYR A 76 -2.50 10.34 5.17
C TYR A 76 -3.94 10.83 5.02
N PHE A 77 -4.12 12.13 5.17
CA PHE A 77 -5.38 12.80 4.87
C PHE A 77 -5.12 14.01 3.98
N ALA A 78 -6.03 14.25 3.05
CA ALA A 78 -6.03 15.47 2.25
C ALA A 78 -6.41 16.66 3.14
N THR A 79 -5.64 17.73 3.03
CA THR A 79 -5.83 18.96 3.82
C THR A 79 -6.62 20.02 3.09
N ASP A 80 -6.87 19.77 1.80
CA ASP A 80 -7.72 20.53 0.92
C ASP A 80 -8.51 19.59 -0.01
N ASP A 81 -9.51 20.16 -0.69
CA ASP A 81 -10.37 19.42 -1.64
C ASP A 81 -9.63 19.00 -2.92
N SER A 82 -8.40 19.50 -3.14
CA SER A 82 -7.60 19.17 -4.31
C SER A 82 -6.85 17.85 -4.16
N GLY A 83 -6.58 17.44 -2.92
CA GLY A 83 -5.77 16.25 -2.62
C GLY A 83 -4.28 16.44 -2.86
N GLU A 84 -3.85 17.62 -3.31
CA GLU A 84 -2.44 17.95 -3.62
C GLU A 84 -1.60 18.08 -2.35
N LEU A 85 -2.23 18.39 -1.21
CA LEU A 85 -1.58 18.52 0.08
C LEU A 85 -2.03 17.41 1.04
N LEU A 86 -1.16 16.42 1.20
CA LEU A 86 -1.33 15.33 2.15
C LEU A 86 -0.57 15.61 3.45
N MET A 87 -1.23 15.41 4.59
CA MET A 87 -0.61 15.43 5.92
C MET A 87 -0.87 14.11 6.66
N THR A 88 -0.07 13.83 7.68
CA THR A 88 -0.27 12.71 8.62
C THR A 88 -0.71 13.24 9.98
N SER A 89 -1.68 12.60 10.62
CA SER A 89 -2.19 12.97 11.94
C SER A 89 -2.65 11.71 12.68
N ASP A 90 -2.41 11.68 13.98
CA ASP A 90 -2.84 10.56 14.84
C ASP A 90 -4.34 10.62 15.16
N GLU A 91 -4.98 11.76 14.87
CA GLU A 91 -6.43 11.92 14.92
C GLU A 91 -7.14 11.29 13.72
N ALA A 92 -6.44 11.04 12.61
CA ALA A 92 -7.02 10.38 11.44
C ALA A 92 -7.47 8.96 11.81
N SER A 93 -8.77 8.68 11.65
CA SER A 93 -9.38 7.39 12.03
C SER A 93 -9.55 6.43 10.86
N GLU A 94 -9.39 6.91 9.63
CA GLU A 94 -9.45 6.15 8.39
C GLU A 94 -8.59 6.82 7.31
N GLY A 95 -8.23 6.05 6.28
CA GLY A 95 -7.48 6.57 5.13
C GLY A 95 -7.21 5.47 4.11
N SER A 96 -6.70 5.87 2.94
CA SER A 96 -6.33 4.95 1.86
C SER A 96 -4.83 4.80 1.64
N LEU A 97 -4.04 5.68 2.26
CA LEU A 97 -2.59 5.68 2.26
C LEU A 97 -2.12 5.82 3.71
N ILE A 98 -1.13 5.03 4.08
CA ILE A 98 -0.60 4.93 5.45
C ILE A 98 0.88 5.28 5.41
N SER A 99 1.31 6.20 6.25
CA SER A 99 2.73 6.46 6.50
C SER A 99 3.19 5.54 7.63
N VAL A 100 4.27 4.81 7.41
CA VAL A 100 4.97 4.01 8.42
C VAL A 100 6.36 4.59 8.59
N ARG A 101 6.67 5.05 9.81
CA ARG A 101 8.01 5.49 10.19
C ARG A 101 8.64 4.45 11.09
N LEU A 102 9.80 3.94 10.70
CA LEU A 102 10.58 3.01 11.48
C LEU A 102 11.93 3.64 11.82
N PRO A 103 12.57 3.22 12.91
CA PRO A 103 13.97 3.52 13.12
C PRO A 103 14.74 2.97 11.92
N GLY A 104 15.41 3.84 11.16
CA GLY A 104 16.32 3.37 10.12
C GLY A 104 17.66 2.97 10.74
N ASN A 105 18.63 2.70 9.86
CA ASN A 105 20.01 2.44 10.21
C ASN A 105 20.76 3.76 10.50
N ASP A 106 22.09 3.75 10.39
CA ASP A 106 22.97 4.90 10.66
C ASP A 106 22.65 6.18 9.82
N GLU A 107 21.68 6.11 8.91
CA GLU A 107 21.28 7.19 7.99
C GLU A 107 20.00 7.95 8.39
N GLY A 108 19.33 7.59 9.49
CA GLY A 108 18.16 8.30 10.02
C GLY A 108 16.89 7.47 10.05
N GLU A 109 15.72 8.11 10.12
CA GLU A 109 14.42 7.41 10.12
C GLU A 109 14.10 6.85 8.73
N CYS A 110 13.59 5.61 8.69
CA CYS A 110 13.06 4.99 7.48
C CYS A 110 11.56 5.29 7.39
N GLN A 111 11.11 5.82 6.25
CA GLN A 111 9.69 5.99 5.97
C GLN A 111 9.26 5.10 4.81
N VAL A 112 8.16 4.39 5.01
CA VAL A 112 7.50 3.55 4.01
C VAL A 112 6.06 3.96 3.92
N ASP A 113 5.58 4.22 2.71
CA ASP A 113 4.18 4.51 2.47
C ASP A 113 3.47 3.25 1.95
N LEU A 114 2.28 2.97 2.48
CA LEU A 114 1.50 1.79 2.14
C LEU A 114 0.13 2.21 1.61
N SER A 115 -0.19 1.80 0.38
CA SER A 115 -1.56 1.90 -0.13
C SER A 115 -2.39 0.72 0.35
N VAL A 116 -3.64 1.02 0.65
CA VAL A 116 -4.67 0.02 0.95
C VAL A 116 -5.36 -0.38 -0.34
N ILE A 117 -5.39 -1.68 -0.66
CA ILE A 117 -5.93 -2.21 -1.92
C ILE A 117 -6.87 -3.41 -1.66
N ASP A 118 -7.37 -4.02 -2.73
CA ASP A 118 -8.18 -5.25 -2.68
C ASP A 118 -9.40 -5.20 -1.74
N GLY A 119 -10.06 -4.04 -1.67
CA GLY A 119 -11.19 -3.80 -0.78
C GLY A 119 -10.81 -3.77 0.70
N GLY A 120 -9.61 -3.27 1.03
CA GLY A 120 -9.12 -3.16 2.41
C GLY A 120 -8.50 -4.44 2.97
N ARG A 121 -8.22 -5.44 2.11
CA ARG A 121 -7.71 -6.76 2.52
C ARG A 121 -6.23 -6.98 2.27
N SER A 122 -5.62 -6.09 1.50
CA SER A 122 -4.20 -6.12 1.20
C SER A 122 -3.60 -4.71 1.33
N LEU A 123 -2.32 -4.66 1.66
CA LEU A 123 -1.50 -3.46 1.61
C LEU A 123 -0.40 -3.68 0.56
N CYS A 124 0.00 -2.63 -0.14
CA CYS A 124 1.18 -2.66 -0.99
C CYS A 124 2.05 -1.43 -0.74
N VAL A 125 3.34 -1.56 -1.01
CA VAL A 125 4.27 -0.43 -0.89
C VAL A 125 4.01 0.57 -2.01
N ALA A 126 3.82 1.82 -1.62
CA ALA A 126 3.50 2.93 -2.49
C ALA A 126 4.68 3.91 -2.58
N ASP A 127 4.70 4.64 -3.69
CA ASP A 127 5.25 5.99 -3.74
C ASP A 127 4.05 6.91 -4.00
N LEU A 128 4.11 8.18 -3.61
CA LEU A 128 2.92 9.06 -3.64
C LEU A 128 2.24 9.16 -5.02
N ASP A 129 2.96 8.81 -6.09
CA ASP A 129 2.49 8.83 -7.47
C ASP A 129 1.97 7.47 -7.97
N ASN A 130 2.35 6.36 -7.32
CA ASN A 130 2.01 5.00 -7.70
C ASN A 130 1.36 4.23 -6.54
N VAL A 131 0.11 3.80 -6.75
CA VAL A 131 -0.66 3.02 -5.77
C VAL A 131 0.15 1.84 -5.22
N CYS A 132 0.77 1.04 -6.10
CA CYS A 132 1.73 0.02 -5.71
C CYS A 132 3.02 0.24 -6.52
N ALA A 133 3.98 0.93 -5.91
CA ALA A 133 5.27 1.22 -6.52
C ALA A 133 6.17 -0.02 -6.61
N THR A 134 5.96 -1.00 -5.73
CA THR A 134 6.74 -2.24 -5.72
C THR A 134 5.84 -3.49 -5.80
N GLY A 135 6.47 -4.65 -5.99
CA GLY A 135 5.77 -5.93 -5.97
C GLY A 135 5.38 -6.42 -4.57
N ALA A 136 5.86 -5.75 -3.50
CA ALA A 136 5.62 -6.17 -2.13
C ALA A 136 4.16 -5.94 -1.73
N ARG A 137 3.48 -7.03 -1.37
CA ARG A 137 2.07 -7.02 -0.93
C ARG A 137 1.93 -7.77 0.38
N PHE A 138 1.25 -7.15 1.34
CA PHE A 138 0.95 -7.72 2.63
C PHE A 138 -0.53 -8.06 2.71
N THR A 139 -0.85 -9.22 3.27
CA THR A 139 -2.22 -9.68 3.49
C THR A 139 -2.44 -9.94 4.97
N ARG A 140 -3.68 -9.73 5.42
CA ARG A 140 -4.05 -9.93 6.82
C ARG A 140 -3.86 -11.39 7.24
N GLN A 141 -3.32 -11.60 8.44
CA GLN A 141 -3.15 -12.91 9.08
C GLN A 141 -4.34 -13.28 9.97
#